data_AF-A0AAW4VUU3-F1
#
_entry.id   AF-A0AAW4VUU3-F1
#
_cell.length_a   1.000
_cell.length_b   1.000
_cell.length_c   1.000
_cell.angle_alpha   90.00
_cell.angle_beta   90.00
_cell.angle_gamma   90.00
#
_symmetry.space_group_name_H-M   'P 1'
#
loop_
_entity.id
_entity.type
_entity.pdbx_description
1 polymer ?
#
loop_
_entity_poly.entity_id
_entity_poly.type
_entity_poly.pdbx_seq_one_letter_code
_entity_poly.pdbx_strand_id
1 'polypeptide(L)'
;MAYGSITQRGDKYRVCFDYGVDRNGKRVCKYRTFDTKRDATRAFNEHKVKTDKGTQIMPSEYTFAQWLDYWYDNIIVPQIEETTAYGHQAP
;
A
#
# COMPACT_ATOMS: atom_id res chain seq x y z
N MET A 1 16.36 9.38 0.92
CA MET A 1 14.95 8.95 0.94
C MET A 1 14.07 10.18 0.82
N ALA A 2 13.13 10.20 -0.13
CA ALA A 2 12.14 11.27 -0.21
C ALA A 2 10.94 10.86 0.67
N TYR A 3 10.62 11.65 1.69
CA TYR A 3 9.50 11.35 2.61
C TYR A 3 8.16 11.90 2.11
N GLY A 4 8.20 12.69 1.02
CA GLY A 4 7.06 13.42 0.47
C GLY A 4 7.16 14.92 0.71
N SER A 5 6.03 15.61 0.77
CA SER A 5 5.98 17.08 0.88
C SER A 5 4.69 17.59 1.52
N ILE A 6 4.72 18.80 2.06
CA ILE A 6 3.53 19.53 2.50
C ILE A 6 3.34 20.73 1.59
N THR A 7 2.12 20.94 1.09
CA THR A 7 1.79 22.06 0.22
C THR A 7 0.49 22.70 0.69
N GLN A 8 0.51 24.02 0.87
CA GLN A 8 -0.71 24.78 1.16
C GLN A 8 -1.51 24.97 -0.13
N ARG A 9 -2.82 24.69 -0.08
CA ARG A 9 -3.78 24.81 -1.18
C ARG A 9 -4.98 25.60 -0.65
N GLY A 10 -4.93 26.91 -0.80
CA GLY A 10 -5.92 27.81 -0.20
C GLY A 10 -5.83 27.81 1.32
N ASP A 11 -6.95 27.51 1.97
CA ASP A 11 -7.12 27.39 3.41
C ASP A 11 -6.67 26.02 3.97
N LYS A 12 -6.49 25.02 3.10
CA LYS A 12 -6.11 23.66 3.49
C LYS A 12 -4.64 23.34 3.25
N TYR A 13 -4.15 22.33 3.96
CA TYR A 13 -2.80 21.80 3.87
C TYR A 13 -2.84 20.38 3.30
N ARG A 14 -2.24 20.18 2.13
CA ARG A 14 -2.12 18.85 1.50
C ARG A 14 -0.75 18.26 1.83
N VAL A 15 -0.74 17.05 2.36
CA VAL A 15 0.47 16.25 2.57
C VAL A 15 0.53 15.18 1.49
N CYS A 16 1.69 15.08 0.85
CA CYS A 16 2.12 13.98 0.02
C CYS A 16 2.94 13.03 0.89
N PHE A 17 2.47 11.79 1.05
CA PHE A 17 3.19 10.73 1.71
C PHE A 17 3.85 9.86 0.64
N ASP A 18 5.18 9.85 0.63
CA ASP A 18 5.95 9.04 -0.32
C ASP A 18 6.22 7.66 0.28
N TYR A 19 5.82 6.62 -0.44
CA TYR A 19 6.02 5.23 -0.05
C TYR A 19 7.14 4.56 -0.86
N GLY A 20 7.81 5.30 -1.75
CA GLY A 20 8.84 4.78 -2.63
C GLY A 20 8.28 4.34 -3.97
N VAL A 21 8.79 3.23 -4.50
CA VAL A 21 8.50 2.74 -5.85
C VAL A 21 7.81 1.39 -5.75
N ASP A 22 6.76 1.19 -6.55
CA ASP A 22 6.09 -0.11 -6.66
C ASP A 22 6.93 -1.11 -7.48
N ARG A 23 6.40 -2.34 -7.62
CA ARG A 23 7.05 -3.42 -8.39
C ARG A 23 7.19 -3.08 -9.88
N ASN A 24 6.39 -2.14 -10.38
CA ASN A 24 6.37 -1.73 -11.78
C ASN A 24 7.26 -0.51 -12.04
N GLY A 25 8.03 -0.05 -11.04
CA GLY A 25 8.92 1.09 -11.17
C GLY A 25 8.22 2.45 -11.02
N LYS A 26 6.94 2.49 -10.64
CA LYS A 26 6.16 3.72 -10.47
C LYS A 26 6.21 4.21 -9.04
N ARG A 27 6.41 5.51 -8.86
CA ARG A 27 6.41 6.15 -7.53
C ARG A 27 5.01 6.11 -6.90
N VAL A 28 4.95 5.63 -5.67
CA VAL A 28 3.72 5.52 -4.88
C VAL A 28 3.65 6.70 -3.92
N CYS A 29 2.75 7.64 -4.21
CA CYS A 29 2.44 8.75 -3.32
C CYS A 29 0.96 8.77 -2.99
N LYS A 30 0.62 8.85 -1.69
CA LYS A 30 -0.76 9.11 -1.26
C LYS A 30 -0.88 10.52 -0.74
N TYR A 31 -2.01 11.15 -1.01
CA TYR A 31 -2.27 12.51 -0.60
C TYR A 31 -3.37 12.55 0.44
N ARG A 32 -3.18 13.39 1.45
CA ARG A 32 -4.22 13.71 2.43
C ARG A 32 -4.26 15.20 2.70
N THR A 33 -5.45 15.75 2.84
CA THR A 33 -5.66 17.16 3.17
C THR A 33 -6.05 17.33 4.63
N PHE A 34 -5.60 18.43 5.23
CA PHE A 34 -5.84 18.81 6.62
C PHE A 34 -6.22 20.28 6.68
N ASP A 35 -7.03 20.66 7.66
CA ASP A 35 -7.45 22.06 7.84
C ASP A 35 -6.37 22.90 8.52
N THR A 36 -5.48 22.29 9.30
CA THR A 36 -4.40 23.01 10.00
C THR A 36 -3.02 22.55 9.58
N LYS A 37 -2.08 23.51 9.55
CA LYS A 37 -0.65 23.24 9.29
C LYS A 37 -0.09 22.28 10.34
N ARG A 38 -0.55 22.40 11.58
CA ARG A 38 -0.11 21.57 12.71
C ARG A 38 -0.47 20.11 12.49
N ASP A 39 -1.70 19.82 12.08
CA ASP A 39 -2.13 18.44 11.82
C ASP A 39 -1.43 17.84 10.59
N ALA A 40 -1.24 18.64 9.54
CA ALA A 40 -0.45 18.23 8.37
C ALA A 40 1.00 17.89 8.75
N THR A 41 1.63 18.72 9.58
CA THR A 41 3.01 18.52 10.04
C THR A 41 3.11 17.29 10.94
N ARG A 42 2.15 17.10 11.86
CA ARG A 42 2.09 15.92 12.72
C ARG A 42 2.01 14.65 11.90
N ALA A 43 1.08 14.58 10.95
CA ALA A 43 0.91 13.41 10.10
C ALA A 43 2.17 13.14 9.23
N PHE A 44 2.80 14.19 8.70
CA PHE A 44 4.05 14.05 7.94
C PHE A 44 5.19 13.52 8.80
N ASN A 45 5.34 14.00 10.03
CA ASN A 45 6.36 13.51 10.96
C ASN A 45 6.11 12.06 11.39
N GLU A 46 4.86 11.68 11.64
CA GLU A 46 4.50 10.28 11.90
C GLU A 46 4.88 9.36 10.74
N HIS A 47 4.65 9.80 9.50
CA HIS A 47 5.10 9.08 8.30
C HIS A 47 6.62 8.92 8.26
N LYS A 48 7.37 10.02 8.46
CA LYS A 48 8.84 9.96 8.55
C LYS A 48 9.33 8.93 9.57
N VAL A 49 8.78 8.97 10.77
CA VAL A 49 9.16 8.02 11.85
C VAL A 49 8.85 6.58 11.45
N LYS A 50 7.70 6.31 10.82
CA LYS A 50 7.36 4.96 10.35
C LYS A 50 8.29 4.49 9.22
N THR A 51 8.65 5.39 8.30
CA THR A 51 9.62 5.12 7.23
C THR A 51 11.00 4.81 7.79
N ASP A 52 11.49 5.63 8.73
CA ASP A 52 12.81 5.46 9.34
C ASP A 52 12.89 4.16 10.17
N LYS A 53 11.78 3.77 10.83
CA LYS A 53 11.68 2.50 11.57
C LYS A 53 11.50 1.26 10.67
N GLY A 54 11.31 1.43 9.36
CA GLY A 54 11.02 0.34 8.44
C GLY A 54 9.67 -0.35 8.66
N THR A 55 8.81 0.19 9.54
CA THR A 55 7.45 -0.35 9.81
C THR A 55 6.41 0.21 8.83
N GLN A 56 6.86 0.99 7.84
CA GLN A 56 5.99 1.58 6.84
C GLN A 56 5.51 0.51 5.87
N ILE A 57 4.23 0.15 5.98
CA ILE A 57 3.58 -0.78 5.05
C ILE A 57 3.28 -0.01 3.76
N MET A 58 3.72 -0.58 2.63
CA MET A 58 3.34 -0.11 1.30
C MET A 58 1.82 -0.25 1.14
N PRO A 59 1.11 0.79 0.66
CA PRO A 59 -0.29 0.62 0.29
C PRO A 59 -0.35 -0.31 -0.92
N SER A 60 -0.61 -1.60 -0.71
CA SER A 60 -0.81 -2.55 -1.79
C SER A 60 -2.18 -2.33 -2.42
N GLU A 61 -2.25 -2.41 -3.75
CA GLU A 61 -3.53 -2.44 -4.47
C GLU A 61 -4.26 -3.77 -4.26
N TYR A 62 -3.52 -4.81 -3.88
CA TYR A 62 -4.05 -6.11 -3.53
C TYR A 62 -4.26 -6.20 -2.02
N THR A 63 -5.50 -6.47 -1.61
CA THR A 63 -5.76 -7.04 -0.28
C THR A 63 -5.08 -8.40 -0.17
N PHE A 64 -4.76 -8.84 1.05
CA PHE A 64 -4.21 -10.18 1.28
C PHE A 64 -5.07 -11.28 0.62
N ALA A 65 -6.39 -11.11 0.63
CA ALA A 65 -7.33 -12.00 -0.05
C ALA A 65 -7.07 -12.08 -1.56
N GLN A 66 -6.96 -10.95 -2.25
CA GLN A 66 -6.71 -10.95 -3.69
C GLN A 66 -5.32 -11.50 -4.07
N TRP A 67 -4.34 -11.40 -3.17
CA TRP A 67 -3.04 -12.08 -3.36
C TRP A 67 -3.16 -13.60 -3.19
N LEU A 68 -3.98 -14.05 -2.23
CA LEU A 68 -4.26 -15.46 -1.99
C LEU A 68 -5.01 -16.08 -3.18
N ASP A 69 -5.99 -15.37 -3.72
CA ASP A 69 -6.76 -15.80 -4.90
C ASP A 69 -5.82 -15.97 -6.11
N TYR A 70 -4.97 -14.97 -6.38
CA TYR A 70 -3.96 -15.08 -7.45
C TYR A 70 -3.01 -16.26 -7.24
N TRP A 71 -2.53 -16.45 -6.01
CA TRP A 71 -1.60 -17.53 -5.66
C TRP A 71 -2.24 -18.91 -5.85
N TYR A 72 -3.50 -19.06 -5.44
CA TYR A 72 -4.26 -20.30 -5.62
C TYR A 72 -4.45 -20.61 -7.11
N ASP A 73 -4.95 -19.65 -7.88
CA ASP A 73 -5.30 -19.86 -9.29
C ASP A 73 -4.08 -20.06 -10.20
N ASN A 74 -2.97 -19.36 -9.94
CA ASN A 74 -1.84 -19.30 -10.88
C ASN A 74 -0.64 -20.15 -10.48
N ILE A 75 -0.55 -20.59 -9.22
CA ILE A 75 0.60 -21.37 -8.72
C ILE A 75 0.16 -22.74 -8.25
N ILE A 76 -0.93 -22.84 -7.49
CA ILE A 76 -1.43 -24.12 -7.00
C ILE A 76 -2.11 -24.90 -8.12
N VAL A 77 -3.18 -24.38 -8.72
CA VAL A 77 -4.01 -25.09 -9.74
C VAL A 77 -3.19 -25.71 -10.88
N PRO A 78 -2.15 -25.07 -11.44
CA PRO A 78 -1.34 -25.66 -12.51
C PRO A 78 -0.38 -26.77 -12.05
N GLN A 79 -0.11 -26.89 -10.75
CA GLN A 79 0.85 -27.85 -10.17
C GLN A 79 0.18 -29.07 -9.53
N ILE A 80 -1.14 -29.09 -9.40
CA ILE A 80 -1.92 -30.24 -8.94
C ILE A 80 -2.51 -30.99 -10.15
N GLU A 81 -2.34 -32.31 -10.19
CA GLU A 81 -3.07 -33.15 -11.15
C GLU A 81 -4.59 -32.99 -10.94
N GLU A 82 -5.35 -33.00 -12.04
CA GLU A 82 -6.81 -32.75 -12.11
C GLU A 82 -7.64 -33.55 -11.08
N THR A 83 -7.12 -34.68 -10.61
CA THR A 83 -7.77 -35.59 -9.67
C THR A 83 -7.81 -35.09 -8.22
N THR A 84 -7.05 -34.05 -7.85
CA THR A 84 -7.05 -33.52 -6.46
C THR A 84 -7.84 -32.20 -6.31
N ALA A 85 -8.08 -31.45 -7.40
CA ALA A 85 -8.86 -30.21 -7.36
C ALA A 85 -10.31 -30.44 -6.89
N TYR A 86 -10.87 -31.62 -7.16
CA TYR A 86 -12.23 -32.02 -6.76
C TYR A 86 -12.41 -32.15 -5.23
N GLY A 87 -11.34 -32.35 -4.46
CA GLY A 87 -11.41 -32.49 -3.00
C GLY A 87 -11.58 -31.16 -2.24
N HIS A 88 -11.21 -30.04 -2.86
CA HIS A 88 -11.35 -28.70 -2.26
C HIS A 88 -12.63 -27.95 -2.68
N GLN A 89 -13.38 -28.52 -3.63
CA GLN A 89 -14.75 -28.11 -3.96
C GLN A 89 -15.73 -29.18 -3.48
N ALA A 90 -15.89 -29.30 -2.17
CA ALA A 90 -17.05 -29.96 -1.57
C ALA A 90 -17.90 -28.88 -0.85
N PRO A 91 -19.24 -29.02 -0.86
CA PRO A 91 -20.22 -27.95 -0.61
C PRO A 91 -20.19 -27.31 0.78
#